data_AF-A0A2U1FAD1-F1
#
_entry.id   AF-A0A2U1FAD1-F1
#
_cell.length_a   1.000
_cell.length_b   1.000
_cell.length_c   1.000
_cell.angle_alpha   90.00
_cell.angle_beta   90.00
_cell.angle_gamma   90.00
#
_symmetry.space_group_name_H-M   'P 1'
#
loop_
_entity.id
_entity.type
_entity.pdbx_description
1 polymer ?
#
loop_
_entity_poly.entity_id
_entity_poly.type
_entity_poly.pdbx_seq_one_letter_code
_entity_poly.pdbx_strand_id
1 'polypeptide(L)'
;MVCEEPKHLVAHGYAEVRESPVGRRPRSSYSITPAGRRALAAWLAETPAPPALQFEGILKVLLADQGDASTNVNLLEAIEKQAADARAIAVERGRGYRDGEYIAGVDLEARAVVVAQTLAFLAEFHALVERWAAWSADLARSPDAGERAQQTFVAVAAGGRLLRWPGRPRTRRARWPSRPNVLSGKRRFLLG
;
A
#
# COMPACT_ATOMS: atom_id res chain seq x y z
N MET A 1 1.12 0.75 -19.97
CA MET A 1 0.81 2.18 -19.83
C MET A 1 2.14 2.91 -19.62
N VAL A 2 2.52 3.81 -20.51
CA VAL A 2 3.69 4.68 -20.29
C VAL A 2 3.25 5.75 -19.30
N CYS A 3 3.97 5.94 -18.19
CA CYS A 3 3.65 7.02 -17.26
C CYS A 3 3.86 8.37 -17.98
N GLU A 4 2.81 9.18 -18.06
CA GLU A 4 2.89 10.55 -18.59
C GLU A 4 3.36 11.54 -17.51
N GLU A 5 3.23 11.19 -16.23
CA GLU A 5 3.63 12.03 -15.09
C GLU A 5 5.06 12.57 -15.16
N PRO A 6 6.09 11.79 -15.57
CA PRO A 6 7.44 12.32 -15.71
C PRO A 6 7.53 13.44 -16.76
N LYS A 7 6.76 13.36 -17.85
CA LYS A 7 6.73 14.42 -18.88
C LYS A 7 6.04 15.67 -18.36
N HIS A 8 4.98 15.53 -17.57
CA HIS A 8 4.36 16.67 -16.90
C HIS A 8 5.33 17.35 -15.93
N LEU A 9 6.10 16.59 -15.15
CA LEU A 9 7.12 17.17 -14.26
C LEU A 9 8.23 17.88 -15.04
N VAL A 10 8.62 17.37 -16.21
CA VAL A 10 9.57 18.03 -17.11
C VAL A 10 8.98 19.33 -17.67
N ALA A 11 7.73 19.31 -18.13
CA ALA A 11 7.04 20.48 -18.68
C ALA A 11 6.94 21.63 -17.66
N HIS A 12 6.84 21.33 -16.36
CA HIS A 12 6.82 22.32 -15.28
C HIS A 12 8.23 22.69 -14.75
N GLY A 13 9.30 22.15 -15.35
CA GLY A 13 10.67 22.40 -14.92
C GLY A 13 11.06 21.74 -13.59
N TYR A 14 10.24 20.83 -13.06
CA TYR A 14 10.49 20.12 -11.80
C TYR A 14 11.37 18.88 -11.99
N ALA A 15 11.40 18.32 -13.19
CA ALA A 15 12.32 17.26 -13.58
C ALA A 15 13.09 17.65 -14.85
N GLU A 16 14.28 17.07 -15.02
CA GLU A 16 15.03 17.06 -16.27
C GLU A 16 15.11 15.63 -16.79
N VAL A 17 15.17 15.47 -18.11
CA VAL A 17 15.36 14.18 -18.77
C VAL A 17 16.72 14.15 -19.48
N ARG A 18 17.46 13.08 -19.29
CA ARG A 18 18.68 12.78 -20.06
C ARG A 18 18.48 11.49 -20.83
N GLU A 19 18.69 11.55 -22.14
CA GLU A 19 18.74 10.34 -22.96
C GLU A 19 20.16 9.81 -22.98
N SER A 20 20.34 8.57 -22.56
CA SER A 20 21.63 7.88 -22.66
C SER A 20 21.54 6.83 -23.77
N PRO A 21 22.47 6.83 -24.75
CA PRO A 21 22.57 5.75 -25.71
C PRO A 21 23.12 4.51 -25.01
N VAL A 22 22.24 3.60 -24.60
CA VAL A 22 22.65 2.27 -24.11
C VAL A 22 22.11 1.21 -25.06
N GLY A 23 22.95 0.78 -26.01
CA GLY A 23 22.58 -0.24 -27.01
C GLY A 23 21.55 0.27 -28.04
N ARG A 24 20.67 -0.63 -28.52
CA ARG A 24 19.70 -0.35 -29.60
C ARG A 24 18.47 0.48 -29.20
N ARG A 25 18.24 0.72 -27.90
CA ARG A 25 17.08 1.50 -27.41
C ARG A 25 17.55 2.61 -26.47
N PRO A 26 17.35 3.89 -26.80
CA PRO A 26 17.68 4.99 -25.90
C PRO A 26 16.90 4.83 -24.60
N ARG A 27 17.58 5.03 -23.46
CA ARG A 27 16.95 5.08 -22.14
C ARG A 27 16.89 6.53 -21.68
N SER A 28 15.69 6.99 -21.35
CA SER A 28 15.47 8.27 -20.67
C SER A 28 15.67 8.08 -19.17
N SER A 29 16.61 8.82 -18.57
CA SER A 29 16.72 8.96 -17.11
C SER A 29 16.14 10.31 -16.70
N TYR A 30 15.32 10.32 -15.65
CA TYR A 30 14.71 11.52 -15.10
C TYR A 30 15.42 11.89 -13.81
N SER A 31 15.73 13.17 -13.62
CA SER A 31 16.35 13.71 -12.41
C SER A 31 15.57 14.91 -11.90
N ILE A 32 15.37 15.00 -10.59
CA ILE A 32 14.68 16.15 -9.98
C ILE A 32 15.56 17.41 -10.03
N THR A 33 15.01 18.52 -10.49
CA THR A 33 15.71 19.81 -10.56
C THR A 33 15.75 20.50 -9.19
N PRO A 34 16.56 21.56 -9.00
CA PRO A 34 16.44 22.41 -7.81
C PRO A 34 15.05 23.01 -7.63
N ALA A 35 14.37 23.38 -8.73
CA ALA A 35 12.99 23.86 -8.69
C ALA A 35 12.03 22.76 -8.23
N GLY A 36 12.19 21.53 -8.75
CA GLY A 36 11.42 20.36 -8.31
C GLY A 36 11.64 20.02 -6.84
N ARG A 37 12.87 20.13 -6.32
CA ARG A 37 13.14 19.94 -4.88
C ARG A 37 12.42 20.98 -4.02
N ARG A 38 12.37 22.24 -4.45
CA ARG A 38 11.62 23.29 -3.75
C ARG A 38 10.11 23.06 -3.81
N ALA A 39 9.58 22.67 -4.97
CA ALA A 39 8.17 22.34 -5.14
C ALA A 39 7.76 21.15 -4.27
N LEU A 40 8.58 20.09 -4.23
CA LEU A 40 8.37 18.94 -3.34
C LEU A 40 8.39 19.34 -1.86
N ALA A 41 9.35 20.17 -1.45
CA ALA A 41 9.42 20.64 -0.06
C ALA A 41 8.21 21.50 0.33
N ALA A 42 7.74 22.36 -0.57
CA ALA A 42 6.52 23.15 -0.36
C ALA A 42 5.30 22.25 -0.20
N TRP A 43 5.12 21.28 -1.10
CA TRP A 43 4.01 20.32 -1.04
C TRP A 43 4.04 19.47 0.24
N LEU A 44 5.22 19.00 0.68
CA LEU A 44 5.36 18.24 1.92
C LEU A 44 5.03 19.07 3.19
N ALA A 45 5.04 20.40 3.10
CA ALA A 45 4.66 21.29 4.18
C ALA A 45 3.15 21.58 4.23
N GLU A 46 2.40 21.19 3.19
CA GLU A 46 0.95 21.34 3.17
C GLU A 46 0.29 20.37 4.15
N THR A 47 -0.88 20.76 4.67
CA THR A 47 -1.70 19.84 5.48
C THR A 47 -2.17 18.68 4.60
N PRO A 48 -1.95 17.41 4.99
CA PRO A 48 -2.41 16.28 4.18
C PRO A 48 -3.93 16.31 4.06
N ALA A 49 -4.42 16.06 2.85
CA ALA A 49 -5.85 15.85 2.63
C ALA A 49 -6.36 14.65 3.46
N PRO A 50 -7.62 14.68 3.91
CA PRO A 50 -8.22 13.52 4.54
C PRO A 50 -8.21 12.30 3.60
N PRO A 51 -8.19 11.06 4.12
CA PRO A 51 -8.28 9.87 3.28
C PRO A 51 -9.54 9.88 2.41
N ALA A 52 -9.37 9.75 1.10
CA ALA A 52 -10.46 9.59 0.14
C ALA A 52 -10.46 8.16 -0.42
N LEU A 53 -11.59 7.46 -0.29
CA LEU A 53 -11.75 6.09 -0.76
C LEU A 53 -12.65 6.06 -2.00
N GLN A 54 -12.08 5.70 -3.15
CA GLN A 54 -12.84 5.29 -4.33
C GLN A 54 -12.81 3.77 -4.40
N PHE A 55 -13.95 3.15 -4.10
CA PHE A 55 -14.06 1.70 -4.07
C PHE A 55 -15.35 1.25 -4.76
N GLU A 56 -15.26 0.93 -6.05
CA GLU A 56 -16.42 0.50 -6.83
C GLU A 56 -17.09 -0.76 -6.24
N GLY A 57 -16.31 -1.65 -5.62
CA GLY A 57 -16.83 -2.86 -4.97
C GLY A 57 -17.87 -2.57 -3.88
N ILE A 58 -17.64 -1.57 -3.02
CA ILE A 58 -18.61 -1.23 -1.97
C ILE A 58 -19.87 -0.57 -2.55
N LEU A 59 -19.73 0.20 -3.62
CA LEU A 59 -20.86 0.79 -4.34
C LEU A 59 -21.73 -0.30 -4.98
N LYS A 60 -21.11 -1.32 -5.57
CA LYS A 60 -21.83 -2.48 -6.13
C LYS A 60 -22.56 -3.28 -5.05
N VAL A 61 -21.94 -3.48 -3.88
CA VAL A 61 -22.60 -4.13 -2.73
C VAL A 61 -23.81 -3.33 -2.25
N LEU A 62 -23.70 -2.00 -2.17
CA LEU A 62 -24.81 -1.12 -1.79
C LEU A 62 -26.03 -1.25 -2.71
N LEU A 63 -25.79 -1.51 -4.00
CA LEU A 63 -26.82 -1.61 -5.04
C LEU A 63 -27.12 -3.06 -5.43
N ALA A 64 -26.64 -4.04 -4.67
CA ALA A 64 -26.74 -5.44 -5.05
C ALA A 64 -28.18 -5.99 -4.98
N ASP A 65 -29.08 -5.31 -4.28
CA ASP A 65 -30.52 -5.61 -4.22
C ASP A 65 -31.24 -5.34 -5.55
N GLN A 66 -30.62 -4.60 -6.47
CA GLN A 66 -31.10 -4.38 -7.83
C GLN A 66 -30.71 -5.52 -8.79
N GLY A 67 -29.91 -6.48 -8.33
CA GLY A 67 -29.48 -7.65 -9.09
C GLY A 67 -30.25 -8.93 -8.72
N ASP A 68 -29.69 -10.07 -9.14
CA ASP A 68 -30.23 -11.37 -8.78
C ASP A 68 -29.95 -11.69 -7.30
N ALA A 69 -30.70 -12.66 -6.73
CA ALA A 69 -30.59 -13.06 -5.33
C ALA A 69 -29.16 -13.47 -4.90
N SER A 70 -28.31 -13.92 -5.82
CA SER A 70 -26.91 -14.29 -5.55
C SER A 70 -25.90 -13.16 -5.79
N THR A 71 -26.30 -12.03 -6.38
CA THR A 71 -25.40 -10.94 -6.80
C THR A 71 -24.56 -10.41 -5.65
N ASN A 72 -25.19 -10.10 -4.51
CA ASN A 72 -24.49 -9.54 -3.35
C ASN A 72 -23.35 -10.46 -2.87
N VAL A 73 -23.68 -11.74 -2.66
CA VAL A 73 -22.72 -12.72 -2.16
C VAL A 73 -21.57 -12.95 -3.14
N ASN A 74 -21.87 -13.06 -4.44
CA ASN A 74 -20.84 -13.23 -5.48
C ASN A 74 -19.89 -12.03 -5.53
N LEU A 75 -20.41 -10.80 -5.37
CA LEU A 75 -19.59 -9.59 -5.30
C LEU A 75 -18.66 -9.62 -4.08
N LEU A 76 -19.18 -10.00 -2.91
CA LEU A 76 -18.42 -10.07 -1.68
C LEU A 76 -17.30 -11.12 -1.75
N GLU A 77 -17.57 -12.30 -2.30
CA GLU A 77 -16.55 -13.34 -2.51
C GLU A 77 -15.47 -12.89 -3.50
N ALA A 78 -15.84 -12.19 -4.57
CA ALA A 78 -14.88 -11.63 -5.52
C ALA A 78 -13.99 -10.57 -4.86
N ILE A 79 -14.57 -9.70 -4.03
CA ILE A 79 -13.82 -8.69 -3.27
C ILE A 79 -12.90 -9.34 -2.26
N GLU A 80 -13.36 -10.35 -1.51
CA GLU A 80 -12.56 -11.09 -0.55
C GLU A 80 -11.32 -11.67 -1.22
N LYS A 81 -11.52 -12.36 -2.36
CA LYS A 81 -10.43 -12.95 -3.12
C LYS A 81 -9.42 -11.89 -3.58
N GLN A 82 -9.90 -10.78 -4.15
CA GLN A 82 -9.03 -9.69 -4.61
C GLN A 82 -8.21 -9.09 -3.46
N ALA A 83 -8.83 -8.92 -2.28
CA ALA A 83 -8.16 -8.42 -1.10
C ALA A 83 -7.13 -9.41 -0.55
N ALA A 84 -7.43 -10.70 -0.55
CA ALA A 84 -6.50 -11.76 -0.16
C ALA A 84 -5.27 -11.81 -1.10
N ASP A 85 -5.50 -11.73 -2.42
CA ASP A 85 -4.42 -11.67 -3.43
C ASP A 85 -3.52 -10.44 -3.20
N ALA A 86 -4.12 -9.27 -2.98
CA ALA A 86 -3.38 -8.04 -2.69
C ALA A 86 -2.62 -8.10 -1.36
N ARG A 87 -3.20 -8.71 -0.32
CA ARG A 87 -2.53 -8.94 0.96
C ARG A 87 -1.34 -9.88 0.79
N ALA A 88 -1.44 -10.93 -0.02
CA ALA A 88 -0.33 -11.83 -0.31
C ALA A 88 0.86 -11.09 -0.94
N ILE A 89 0.60 -10.16 -1.87
CA ILE A 89 1.64 -9.30 -2.46
C ILE A 89 2.29 -8.43 -1.38
N ALA A 90 1.51 -7.84 -0.47
CA ALA A 90 2.06 -7.02 0.62
C ALA A 90 2.93 -7.84 1.58
N VAL A 91 2.51 -9.07 1.91
CA VAL A 91 3.29 -10.01 2.73
C VAL A 91 4.61 -10.34 2.04
N GLU A 92 4.59 -10.63 0.74
CA GLU A 92 5.79 -10.97 -0.02
C GLU A 92 6.76 -9.78 -0.08
N ARG A 93 6.26 -8.56 -0.31
CA ARG A 93 7.07 -7.34 -0.22
C ARG A 93 7.70 -7.18 1.16
N GLY A 94 6.93 -7.45 2.22
CA GLY A 94 7.43 -7.40 3.60
C GLY A 94 8.58 -8.37 3.85
N ARG A 95 8.52 -9.57 3.27
CA ARG A 95 9.62 -10.56 3.32
C ARG A 95 10.84 -10.06 2.56
N GLY A 96 10.69 -9.55 1.34
CA GLY A 96 11.82 -9.01 0.57
C GLY A 96 12.52 -7.82 1.26
N TYR A 97 11.77 -6.96 1.99
CA TYR A 97 12.40 -5.93 2.81
C TYR A 97 13.09 -6.50 4.06
N ARG A 98 12.51 -7.51 4.71
CA ARG A 98 13.13 -8.16 5.87
C ARG A 98 14.41 -8.90 5.49
N ASP A 99 14.40 -9.57 4.35
CA ASP A 99 15.45 -10.48 3.89
C ASP A 99 16.53 -9.76 3.06
N GLY A 100 16.33 -8.45 2.80
CA GLY A 100 17.32 -7.57 2.18
C GLY A 100 17.27 -7.50 0.65
N GLU A 101 16.31 -8.18 0.01
CA GLU A 101 16.18 -8.28 -1.45
C GLU A 101 15.86 -6.94 -2.12
N TYR A 102 15.07 -6.07 -1.48
CA TYR A 102 14.74 -4.73 -1.99
C TYR A 102 15.71 -3.63 -1.53
N ILE A 103 16.78 -3.99 -0.83
CA ILE A 103 17.56 -3.10 0.04
C ILE A 103 19.02 -2.94 -0.40
N ALA A 104 19.51 -3.75 -1.33
CA ALA A 104 20.89 -3.68 -1.78
C ALA A 104 21.29 -2.27 -2.25
N GLY A 105 22.09 -1.56 -1.44
CA GLY A 105 22.74 -0.30 -1.80
C GLY A 105 22.05 1.01 -1.37
N VAL A 106 21.00 0.98 -0.55
CA VAL A 106 20.39 2.22 0.00
C VAL A 106 20.71 2.34 1.50
N ASP A 107 21.16 3.51 1.96
CA ASP A 107 21.27 3.80 3.39
C ASP A 107 19.86 4.03 3.95
N LEU A 108 19.35 2.97 4.56
CA LEU A 108 17.93 2.76 4.76
C LEU A 108 17.42 3.13 6.15
N GLU A 109 18.23 3.61 7.09
CA GLU A 109 17.72 3.74 8.46
C GLU A 109 16.51 4.68 8.55
N ALA A 110 16.57 5.86 7.90
CA ALA A 110 15.43 6.77 7.79
C ALA A 110 14.40 6.31 6.74
N ARG A 111 14.84 5.75 5.61
CA ARG A 111 13.95 5.40 4.49
C ARG A 111 13.14 4.13 4.76
N ALA A 112 13.69 3.16 5.49
CA ALA A 112 13.01 1.94 5.91
C ALA A 112 11.84 2.23 6.83
N VAL A 113 11.95 3.23 7.72
CA VAL A 113 10.84 3.62 8.59
C VAL A 113 9.64 4.09 7.77
N VAL A 114 9.87 4.99 6.80
CA VAL A 114 8.80 5.51 5.93
C VAL A 114 8.22 4.40 5.06
N VAL A 115 9.07 3.55 4.48
CA VAL A 115 8.61 2.41 3.67
C VAL A 115 7.79 1.42 4.51
N ALA A 116 8.22 1.13 5.74
CA ALA A 116 7.50 0.23 6.65
C ALA A 116 6.14 0.80 7.06
N GLN A 117 6.04 2.12 7.31
CA GLN A 117 4.77 2.78 7.60
C GLN A 117 3.76 2.63 6.45
N THR A 118 4.21 2.89 5.21
CA THR A 118 3.35 2.76 4.01
C THR A 118 2.96 1.31 3.75
N LEU A 119 3.93 0.38 3.83
CA LEU A 119 3.66 -1.04 3.59
C LEU A 119 2.72 -1.61 4.66
N ALA A 120 2.90 -1.24 5.93
CA ALA A 120 2.01 -1.64 7.01
C ALA A 120 0.58 -1.13 6.75
N PHE A 121 0.40 0.14 6.40
CA PHE A 121 -0.92 0.68 6.07
C PHE A 121 -1.60 -0.12 4.95
N LEU A 122 -0.90 -0.39 3.84
CA LEU A 122 -1.46 -1.13 2.72
C LEU A 122 -1.82 -2.58 3.10
N ALA A 123 -0.96 -3.26 3.84
CA ALA A 123 -1.22 -4.61 4.32
C ALA A 123 -2.46 -4.66 5.24
N GLU A 124 -2.57 -3.69 6.15
CA GLU A 124 -3.68 -3.58 7.08
C GLU A 124 -4.99 -3.22 6.38
N PHE A 125 -4.93 -2.35 5.37
CA PHE A 125 -6.07 -2.01 4.52
C PHE A 125 -6.60 -3.23 3.76
N HIS A 126 -5.74 -4.01 3.11
CA HIS A 126 -6.19 -5.22 2.42
C HIS A 126 -6.76 -6.27 3.38
N ALA A 127 -6.16 -6.44 4.55
CA ALA A 127 -6.69 -7.34 5.57
C ALA A 127 -8.05 -6.86 6.13
N LEU A 128 -8.27 -5.54 6.21
CA LEU A 128 -9.58 -4.98 6.55
C LEU A 128 -10.62 -5.34 5.49
N VAL A 129 -10.31 -5.11 4.20
CA VAL A 129 -11.24 -5.38 3.10
C VAL A 129 -11.57 -6.87 3.00
N GLU A 130 -10.56 -7.74 3.12
CA GLU A 130 -10.74 -9.20 3.13
C GLU A 130 -11.68 -9.65 4.24
N ARG A 131 -11.42 -9.23 5.49
CA ARG A 131 -12.28 -9.60 6.63
C ARG A 131 -13.68 -9.01 6.53
N TRP A 132 -13.80 -7.77 6.04
CA TRP A 132 -15.09 -7.14 5.83
C TRP A 132 -15.92 -7.91 4.81
N ALA A 133 -15.32 -8.29 3.68
CA ALA A 133 -15.99 -9.02 2.63
C ALA A 133 -16.44 -10.41 3.09
N ALA A 134 -15.56 -11.15 3.76
CA ALA A 134 -15.88 -12.46 4.34
C ALA A 134 -17.03 -12.38 5.37
N TRP A 135 -16.95 -11.43 6.30
CA TRP A 135 -18.01 -11.22 7.31
C TRP A 135 -19.33 -10.79 6.66
N SER A 136 -19.29 -9.94 5.63
CA SER A 136 -20.50 -9.49 4.94
C SER A 136 -21.15 -10.65 4.17
N ALA A 137 -20.35 -11.53 3.57
CA ALA A 137 -20.87 -12.71 2.86
C ALA A 137 -21.53 -13.68 3.85
N ASP A 138 -20.92 -13.91 5.01
CA ASP A 138 -21.51 -14.68 6.11
C ASP A 138 -22.82 -14.06 6.61
N LEU A 139 -22.86 -12.74 6.82
CA LEU A 139 -24.07 -12.02 7.20
C LEU A 139 -25.18 -12.22 6.16
N ALA A 140 -24.89 -12.07 4.87
CA ALA A 140 -25.86 -12.19 3.79
C ALA A 140 -26.44 -13.61 3.63
N ARG A 141 -25.65 -14.64 3.96
CA ARG A 141 -26.08 -16.05 3.90
C ARG A 141 -26.83 -16.50 5.16
N SER A 142 -26.81 -15.72 6.22
CA SER A 142 -27.33 -16.11 7.53
C SER A 142 -28.86 -16.20 7.53
N PRO A 143 -29.47 -17.24 8.15
CA PRO A 143 -30.92 -17.31 8.30
C PRO A 143 -31.48 -16.13 9.12
N ASP A 144 -30.66 -15.57 10.02
CA ASP A 144 -31.03 -14.45 10.90
C ASP A 144 -30.42 -13.12 10.42
N ALA A 145 -30.19 -12.96 9.11
CA ALA A 145 -29.50 -11.80 8.53
C ALA A 145 -30.09 -10.45 8.97
N GLY A 146 -31.43 -10.35 9.06
CA GLY A 146 -32.11 -9.13 9.49
C GLY A 146 -31.78 -8.73 10.93
N GLU A 147 -31.79 -9.68 11.88
CA GLU A 147 -31.44 -9.41 13.27
C GLU A 147 -29.96 -9.01 13.40
N ARG A 148 -29.08 -9.76 12.73
CA ARG A 148 -27.64 -9.47 12.74
C ARG A 148 -27.31 -8.11 12.10
N ALA A 149 -28.04 -7.71 11.07
CA ALA A 149 -27.94 -6.36 10.49
C ALA A 149 -28.35 -5.29 11.51
N GLN A 150 -29.47 -5.50 12.24
CA GLN A 150 -29.90 -4.58 13.28
C GLN A 150 -28.85 -4.44 14.40
N GLN A 151 -28.28 -5.55 14.87
CA GLN A 151 -27.20 -5.56 15.85
C GLN A 151 -25.96 -4.81 15.33
N THR A 152 -25.65 -4.96 14.05
CA THR A 152 -24.56 -4.24 13.38
C THR A 152 -24.80 -2.74 13.42
N PHE A 153 -26.00 -2.27 13.08
CA PHE A 153 -26.35 -0.85 13.14
C PHE A 153 -26.23 -0.27 14.55
N VAL A 154 -26.71 -0.99 15.57
CA VAL A 154 -26.59 -0.59 16.98
C VAL A 154 -25.12 -0.45 17.38
N ALA A 155 -24.28 -1.42 17.01
CA ALA A 155 -22.86 -1.37 17.32
C ALA A 155 -22.13 -0.22 16.59
N VAL A 156 -22.47 0.07 15.32
CA VAL A 156 -21.94 1.25 14.62
C VAL A 156 -22.34 2.54 15.34
N ALA A 157 -23.62 2.69 15.69
CA ALA A 157 -24.13 3.87 16.37
C ALA A 157 -23.45 4.10 17.74
N ALA A 158 -23.04 3.02 18.41
CA ALA A 158 -22.30 3.08 19.67
C ALA A 158 -20.78 3.32 19.50
N GLY A 159 -20.27 3.48 18.28
CA GLY A 159 -18.83 3.59 18.01
C GLY A 159 -18.07 2.27 18.19
N GLY A 160 -18.78 1.14 18.13
CA GLY A 160 -18.24 -0.20 18.29
C GLY A 160 -17.32 -0.60 17.14
N ARG A 161 -16.25 -1.33 17.46
CA ARG A 161 -15.37 -1.96 16.47
C ARG A 161 -15.92 -3.33 16.07
N LEU A 162 -16.79 -3.33 15.07
CA LEU A 162 -17.47 -4.52 14.53
C LEU A 162 -16.49 -5.59 14.02
N LEU A 163 -15.50 -5.17 13.25
CA LEU A 163 -14.44 -6.04 12.74
C LEU A 163 -13.25 -5.92 13.69
N ARG A 164 -13.15 -6.85 14.65
CA ARG A 164 -12.01 -6.88 15.56
C ARG A 164 -10.74 -7.24 14.78
N TRP A 165 -9.75 -6.35 14.84
CA TRP A 165 -8.39 -6.66 14.39
C TRP A 165 -7.83 -7.78 15.30
N PRO A 166 -7.22 -8.86 14.78
CA PRO A 166 -6.52 -9.81 15.65
C PRO A 166 -5.45 -9.02 16.39
N GLY A 167 -5.56 -8.93 17.72
CA GLY A 167 -4.63 -8.18 18.55
C GLY A 167 -3.21 -8.54 18.12
N ARG A 168 -2.39 -7.53 17.76
CA ARG A 168 -1.02 -7.74 17.27
C ARG A 168 -0.39 -8.84 18.11
N PRO A 169 0.15 -9.92 17.52
CA PRO A 169 0.89 -10.90 18.30
C PRO A 169 1.88 -10.11 19.15
N ARG A 170 1.88 -10.30 20.47
CA ARG A 170 2.92 -9.73 21.33
C ARG A 170 4.23 -10.32 20.80
N THR A 171 4.91 -9.59 19.93
CA THR A 171 6.18 -10.04 19.38
C THR A 171 7.14 -10.03 20.55
N ARG A 172 7.42 -11.22 21.08
CA ARG A 172 8.62 -11.48 21.87
C ARG A 172 9.76 -10.91 21.04
N ARG A 173 10.48 -9.89 21.55
CA ARG A 173 11.52 -9.12 20.83
C ARG A 173 12.24 -10.02 19.83
N ALA A 174 11.93 -9.89 18.54
CA ALA A 174 12.72 -10.53 17.51
C ALA A 174 14.09 -9.85 17.59
N ARG A 175 15.12 -10.62 17.99
CA ARG A 175 16.51 -10.18 17.83
C ARG A 175 16.73 -10.04 16.33
N TRP A 176 16.79 -8.79 15.87
CA TRP A 176 17.30 -8.51 14.55
C TRP A 176 18.70 -9.14 14.42
N PRO A 177 19.00 -9.89 13.36
CA PRO A 177 20.35 -10.36 13.13
C PRO A 177 21.26 -9.12 13.02
N SER A 178 22.37 -9.16 13.75
CA SER A 178 23.37 -8.09 13.76
C SER A 178 23.77 -7.74 12.32
N ARG A 179 23.82 -6.43 12.02
CA ARG A 179 24.20 -5.89 10.70
C ARG A 179 25.43 -6.63 10.16
N PRO A 180 25.41 -7.23 8.95
CA PRO A 180 26.63 -7.67 8.32
C PRO A 180 27.53 -6.45 8.09
N ASN A 181 28.79 -6.59 8.47
CA ASN A 181 29.78 -5.53 8.50
C ASN A 181 30.20 -5.16 7.06
N VAL A 182 29.43 -4.30 6.38
CA VAL A 182 29.80 -3.76 5.06
C VAL A 182 30.64 -2.49 5.24
N LEU A 183 31.77 -2.62 5.93
CA LEU A 183 32.84 -1.61 5.96
C LEU A 183 34.21 -2.30 5.96
N SER A 184 34.52 -3.02 4.89
CA SER A 184 35.93 -3.29 4.53
C SER A 184 36.12 -3.26 3.02
N GLY A 185 36.36 -2.07 2.50
CA GLY A 185 36.73 -1.82 1.11
C GLY A 185 37.33 -0.42 0.97
N LYS A 186 38.40 -0.16 1.74
CA LYS A 186 39.14 1.11 1.70
C LYS A 186 39.71 1.37 0.30
N ARG A 187 39.40 2.55 -0.22
CA ARG A 187 40.30 3.58 -0.79
C ARG A 187 41.49 3.10 -1.65
N ARG A 188 41.45 3.46 -2.93
CA ARG A 188 42.55 3.79 -3.87
C ARG A 188 41.84 4.05 -5.23
N PHE A 189 41.87 5.18 -5.93
CA PHE A 189 42.83 6.26 -6.12
C PHE A 189 42.12 7.55 -6.61
N LEU A 190 42.60 8.70 -6.17
CA LEU A 190 42.65 10.02 -6.82
C LEU A 190 43.99 10.59 -6.27
N LEU A 191 44.97 11.16 -6.97
CA LEU A 191 45.19 11.74 -8.29
C LEU A 191 46.70 11.63 -8.58
N GLY A 192 47.13 11.80 -9.83
CA GLY A 192 48.55 11.98 -10.21
C GLY A 192 48.92 11.28 -11.49
#